data_AF-A0A7Y6UBJ8-F1
#
_entry.id   AF-A0A7Y6UBJ8-F1
#
_cell.length_a   1.000
_cell.length_b   1.000
_cell.length_c   1.000
_cell.angle_alpha   90.00
_cell.angle_beta   90.00
_cell.angle_gamma   90.00
#
_symmetry.space_group_name_H-M   'P 1'
#
loop_
_entity.id
_entity.type
_entity.pdbx_description
1 polymer ?
#
loop_
_entity_poly.entity_id
_entity_poly.type
_entity_poly.pdbx_seq_one_letter_code
_entity_poly.pdbx_strand_id
1 'polypeptide(L)'
;MKDKDGDDIYMNLWMKGEPDREVFTALAPMTEGLSRTPNMPYNIKEQPTLTFVARQHGEAWNRPFVSIYEPSTKKEPSAIQSVSYFDAEGAGLEDFAGICVKSKNGRIDHIFSLSDAAQTAIYQGMKVK
;
A
#
# COMPACT_ATOMS: atom_id res chain seq x y z
N MET A 1 -13.45 -5.57 -12.50
CA MET A 1 -13.23 -4.70 -13.69
C MET A 1 -12.58 -5.54 -14.77
N LYS A 2 -12.76 -5.20 -16.04
CA LYS A 2 -12.10 -5.87 -17.16
C LYS A 2 -11.09 -4.92 -17.80
N ASP A 3 -9.95 -5.42 -18.27
CA ASP A 3 -9.04 -4.62 -19.09
C ASP A 3 -9.57 -4.48 -20.53
N LYS A 4 -8.81 -3.78 -21.38
CA LYS A 4 -9.13 -3.56 -22.80
C LYS A 4 -9.27 -4.87 -23.61
N ASP A 5 -8.68 -5.96 -23.12
CA ASP A 5 -8.66 -7.28 -23.76
C ASP A 5 -9.65 -8.27 -23.09
N GLY A 6 -10.50 -7.77 -22.18
CA GLY A 6 -11.53 -8.53 -21.50
C GLY A 6 -11.03 -9.41 -20.34
N ASP A 7 -9.81 -9.21 -19.85
CA ASP A 7 -9.28 -9.96 -18.71
C ASP A 7 -9.73 -9.34 -17.38
N ASP A 8 -9.96 -10.17 -16.36
CA ASP A 8 -10.34 -9.69 -15.03
C ASP A 8 -9.17 -8.95 -14.36
N ILE A 9 -9.40 -7.72 -13.96
CA ILE A 9 -8.45 -6.90 -13.20
C ILE A 9 -8.71 -7.08 -11.71
N TYR A 10 -7.63 -7.33 -10.98
CA TYR A 10 -7.56 -7.41 -9.52
C TYR A 10 -6.59 -6.35 -8.99
N MET A 11 -6.76 -5.98 -7.73
CA MET A 11 -5.83 -5.13 -6.99
C MET A 11 -5.54 -5.82 -5.66
N ASN A 12 -4.31 -6.30 -5.47
CA ASN A 12 -3.88 -6.83 -4.19
C ASN A 12 -3.39 -5.67 -3.33
N LEU A 13 -3.77 -5.69 -2.05
CA LEU A 13 -3.38 -4.69 -1.06
C LEU A 13 -2.71 -5.37 0.12
N TRP A 14 -1.49 -4.95 0.44
CA TRP A 14 -0.85 -5.23 1.72
C TRP A 14 -0.83 -3.97 2.55
N MET A 15 -1.36 -4.06 3.77
CA MET A 15 -1.35 -2.97 4.74
C MET A 15 -0.48 -3.37 5.93
N LYS A 16 0.52 -2.56 6.27
CA LYS A 16 1.33 -2.81 7.49
C LYS A 16 0.40 -2.77 8.70
N GLY A 17 0.46 -3.78 9.56
CA GLY A 17 -0.20 -3.77 10.85
C GLY A 17 0.59 -2.95 11.87
N GLU A 18 -0.10 -2.32 12.82
CA GLU A 18 0.50 -1.63 13.97
C GLU A 18 -0.42 -1.78 15.19
N PRO A 19 0.08 -1.64 16.43
CA PRO A 19 -0.79 -1.57 17.60
C PRO A 19 -1.81 -0.45 17.46
N ASP A 20 -3.05 -0.71 17.86
CA ASP A 20 -4.19 0.20 17.78
C ASP A 20 -4.53 0.70 16.36
N ARG A 21 -4.09 -0.05 15.33
CA ARG A 21 -4.50 0.16 13.94
C ARG A 21 -5.69 -0.73 13.59
N GLU A 22 -6.77 -0.10 13.18
CA GLU A 22 -7.98 -0.73 12.66
C GLU A 22 -7.97 -0.68 11.14
N VAL A 23 -8.31 -1.81 10.53
CA VAL A 23 -8.48 -1.93 9.08
C VAL A 23 -9.87 -2.47 8.82
N PHE A 24 -10.69 -1.72 8.07
CA PHE A 24 -12.05 -2.10 7.76
C PHE A 24 -12.51 -1.54 6.41
N THR A 25 -13.56 -2.14 5.87
CA THR A 25 -14.22 -1.65 4.67
C THR A 25 -15.48 -0.86 5.04
N ALA A 26 -15.75 0.20 4.29
CA ALA A 26 -16.94 1.03 4.46
C ALA A 26 -17.57 1.37 3.10
N LEU A 27 -18.81 1.82 3.14
CA LEU A 27 -19.50 2.44 2.01
C LEU A 27 -19.47 3.95 2.21
N ALA A 28 -18.67 4.65 1.41
CA ALA A 28 -18.65 6.10 1.39
C ALA A 28 -19.77 6.63 0.48
N PRO A 29 -20.16 7.91 0.60
CA PRO A 29 -21.03 8.56 -0.36
C PRO A 29 -20.51 8.44 -1.79
N MET A 30 -21.41 8.61 -2.76
CA MET A 30 -21.09 8.71 -4.18
C MET A 30 -19.94 9.70 -4.46
N THR A 31 -19.01 9.32 -5.34
CA THR A 31 -17.83 10.13 -5.66
C THR A 31 -18.08 10.99 -6.90
N GLU A 32 -18.61 12.19 -6.69
CA GLU A 32 -18.94 13.13 -7.78
C GLU A 32 -17.75 13.52 -8.67
N GLY A 33 -16.53 13.53 -8.12
CA GLY A 33 -15.34 13.85 -8.91
C GLY A 33 -15.12 12.90 -10.10
N LEU A 34 -15.59 11.66 -10.00
CA LEU A 34 -15.50 10.67 -11.06
C LEU A 34 -16.69 10.72 -12.03
N SER A 35 -17.77 11.46 -11.70
CA SER A 35 -19.05 11.46 -12.45
C SER A 35 -18.96 12.08 -13.84
N ARG A 36 -17.83 12.75 -14.10
CA ARG A 36 -17.50 13.39 -15.37
C ARG A 36 -16.52 12.58 -16.22
N THR A 37 -15.99 11.46 -15.71
CA THR A 37 -15.10 10.58 -16.47
C THR A 37 -15.90 9.90 -17.59
N PRO A 38 -15.57 10.14 -18.87
CA PRO A 38 -16.27 9.47 -19.97
C PRO A 38 -16.15 7.95 -19.85
N ASN A 39 -17.25 7.24 -20.13
CA ASN A 39 -17.29 5.77 -20.12
C ASN A 39 -16.90 5.13 -18.78
N MET A 40 -17.20 5.80 -17.65
CA MET A 40 -16.98 5.23 -16.32
C MET A 40 -17.72 3.88 -16.20
N PRO A 41 -17.04 2.77 -15.89
CA PRO A 41 -17.65 1.44 -15.89
C PRO A 41 -18.57 1.16 -14.69
N TYR A 42 -18.72 2.13 -13.78
CA TYR A 42 -19.51 2.02 -12.56
C TYR A 42 -20.60 3.09 -12.51
N ASN A 43 -21.76 2.75 -11.95
CA ASN A 43 -22.85 3.70 -11.71
C ASN A 43 -22.58 4.53 -10.45
N ILE A 44 -21.57 5.39 -10.53
CA ILE A 44 -21.05 6.17 -9.40
C ILE A 44 -21.99 7.24 -8.86
N LYS A 45 -23.11 7.53 -9.52
CA LYS A 45 -24.12 8.48 -9.02
C LYS A 45 -25.18 7.80 -8.16
N GLU A 46 -25.45 6.52 -8.39
CA GLU A 46 -26.52 5.80 -7.70
C GLU A 46 -26.00 4.71 -6.77
N GLN A 47 -24.68 4.50 -6.75
CA GLN A 47 -24.03 3.50 -5.90
C GLN A 47 -23.04 4.17 -4.93
N PRO A 48 -22.99 3.69 -3.68
CA PRO A 48 -21.95 4.13 -2.75
C PRO A 48 -20.58 3.64 -3.20
N THR A 49 -19.54 4.36 -2.77
CA THR A 49 -18.16 4.02 -3.11
C THR A 49 -17.60 3.01 -2.10
N LEU A 50 -17.21 1.84 -2.59
CA LEU A 50 -16.45 0.86 -1.80
C LEU A 50 -15.16 1.51 -1.31
N THR A 51 -14.99 1.56 0.01
CA THR A 51 -13.91 2.30 0.65
C THR A 51 -13.14 1.39 1.59
N PHE A 52 -11.82 1.39 1.45
CA PHE A 52 -10.92 0.80 2.42
C PHE A 52 -10.49 1.88 3.42
N VAL A 53 -10.54 1.59 4.71
CA VAL A 53 -10.13 2.51 5.77
C VAL A 53 -9.07 1.83 6.62
N ALA A 54 -7.90 2.45 6.71
CA ALA A 54 -6.92 2.19 7.75
C ALA A 54 -6.93 3.36 8.72
N ARG A 55 -7.26 3.10 9.98
CA ARG A 55 -7.31 4.10 11.05
C ARG A 55 -6.35 3.69 12.15
N GLN A 56 -5.64 4.64 12.74
CA GLN A 56 -4.81 4.39 13.91
C GLN A 56 -5.25 5.29 15.05
N HIS A 57 -5.34 4.73 16.25
CA HIS A 57 -5.48 5.51 17.46
C HIS A 57 -4.10 5.93 17.97
N GLY A 58 -3.93 7.23 18.21
CA GLY A 58 -2.64 7.83 18.56
C GLY A 58 -1.83 8.27 17.34
N GLU A 59 -0.52 8.39 17.54
CA GLU A 59 0.38 9.03 16.59
C GLU A 59 0.78 8.10 15.43
N ALA A 60 0.67 8.58 14.19
CA ALA A 60 1.22 7.98 12.97
C ALA A 60 2.67 8.40 12.67
N TRP A 61 3.18 9.45 13.32
CA TRP A 61 4.52 10.02 13.16
C TRP A 61 5.60 8.98 13.45
N ASN A 62 5.40 8.18 14.49
CA ASN A 62 6.35 7.16 14.96
C ASN A 62 5.93 5.72 14.57
N ARG A 63 4.82 5.60 13.82
CA ARG A 63 4.21 4.33 13.38
C ARG A 63 3.51 4.57 12.04
N PRO A 64 4.28 4.83 10.97
CA PRO A 64 3.73 5.27 9.69
C PRO A 64 2.79 4.24 9.05
N PHE A 65 1.87 4.73 8.24
CA PHE A 65 1.03 3.88 7.39
C PHE A 65 1.83 3.46 6.17
N VAL A 66 1.79 2.16 5.85
CA VAL A 66 2.43 1.60 4.66
C VAL A 66 1.44 0.70 3.96
N SER A 67 1.19 1.00 2.69
CA SER A 67 0.32 0.23 1.81
C SER A 67 1.04 -0.11 0.52
N ILE A 68 0.93 -1.35 0.06
CA ILE A 68 1.43 -1.81 -1.24
C ILE A 68 0.24 -2.20 -2.09
N TYR A 69 0.13 -1.60 -3.26
CA TYR A 69 -0.89 -1.90 -4.25
C TYR A 69 -0.25 -2.62 -5.43
N GLU A 70 -0.73 -3.82 -5.73
CA GLU A 70 -0.29 -4.58 -6.90
C GLU A 70 -1.49 -4.84 -7.83
N PRO A 71 -1.57 -4.15 -8.98
CA PRO A 71 -2.51 -4.52 -10.01
C PRO A 71 -2.11 -5.88 -10.60
N SER A 72 -3.09 -6.74 -10.86
CA SER A 72 -2.87 -8.02 -11.54
C SER A 72 -4.08 -8.41 -12.39
N THR A 73 -3.86 -9.36 -13.31
CA THR A 73 -4.93 -9.97 -14.11
C THR A 73 -4.86 -11.50 -14.05
N LYS A 74 -5.75 -12.22 -14.75
CA LYS A 74 -5.60 -13.69 -14.83
C LYS A 74 -4.41 -14.09 -15.69
N LYS A 75 -4.14 -13.34 -16.77
CA LYS A 75 -3.01 -13.58 -17.68
C LYS A 75 -1.68 -13.13 -17.06
N GLU A 76 -1.71 -12.05 -16.29
CA GLU A 76 -0.56 -11.51 -15.55
C GLU A 76 -0.86 -11.55 -14.04
N PRO A 77 -0.80 -12.75 -13.42
CA PRO A 77 -1.10 -12.90 -12.00
C PRO A 77 -0.06 -12.19 -11.15
N SER A 78 -0.41 -11.94 -9.87
CA SER A 78 0.48 -11.38 -8.85
C SER A 78 1.91 -11.89 -8.95
N ALA A 79 2.88 -10.98 -9.06
CA ALA A 79 4.30 -11.26 -9.08
C ALA A 79 4.91 -11.26 -7.66
N ILE A 80 4.23 -10.65 -6.70
CA ILE A 80 4.64 -10.61 -5.30
C ILE A 80 4.45 -11.99 -4.66
N GLN A 81 5.51 -12.51 -4.03
CA GLN A 81 5.47 -13.70 -3.19
C GLN A 81 5.14 -13.33 -1.74
N SER A 82 5.79 -12.30 -1.20
CA SER A 82 5.56 -11.83 0.17
C SER A 82 5.96 -10.38 0.34
N VAL A 83 5.31 -9.73 1.30
CA VAL A 83 5.66 -8.41 1.80
C VAL A 83 5.97 -8.57 3.28
N SER A 84 7.12 -8.06 3.72
CA SER A 84 7.47 -7.97 5.13
C SER A 84 8.00 -6.58 5.45
N TYR A 85 8.07 -6.26 6.73
CA TYR A 85 8.53 -4.96 7.23
C TYR A 85 9.73 -5.16 8.14
N PHE A 86 10.59 -4.15 8.21
CA PHE A 86 11.78 -4.17 9.05
C PHE A 86 12.06 -2.79 9.62
N ASP A 87 12.78 -2.76 10.73
CA ASP A 87 13.27 -1.55 11.36
C ASP A 87 14.72 -1.28 10.92
N ALA A 88 15.12 -0.01 10.99
CA ALA A 88 16.51 0.35 10.80
C ALA A 88 17.36 -0.16 11.98
N GLU A 89 18.61 -0.51 11.71
CA GLU A 89 19.61 -0.83 12.72
C GLU A 89 19.94 0.42 13.56
N GLY A 90 20.00 0.24 14.87
CA GLY A 90 20.19 1.33 15.83
C GLY A 90 18.88 1.78 16.48
N ALA A 91 18.96 2.75 17.38
CA ALA A 91 17.80 3.33 18.05
C ALA A 91 17.51 4.74 17.51
N GLY A 92 16.25 5.16 17.55
CA GLY A 92 15.85 6.56 17.37
C GLY A 92 15.32 6.95 15.99
N LEU A 93 15.03 6.00 15.11
CA LEU A 93 14.36 6.24 13.82
C LEU A 93 12.92 5.72 13.85
N GLU A 94 12.08 6.28 14.73
CA GLU A 94 10.70 5.80 14.91
C GLU A 94 9.79 6.15 13.72
N ASP A 95 10.13 7.18 12.94
CA ASP A 95 9.44 7.56 11.72
C ASP A 95 9.84 6.71 10.49
N PHE A 96 10.75 5.76 10.68
CA PHE A 96 11.24 4.88 9.63
C PHE A 96 10.18 3.87 9.18
N ALA A 97 10.08 3.67 7.86
CA ALA A 97 9.39 2.55 7.26
C ALA A 97 10.34 1.75 6.36
N GLY A 98 10.70 0.54 6.80
CA GLY A 98 11.38 -0.46 5.99
C GLY A 98 10.40 -1.49 5.42
N ILE A 99 10.45 -1.71 4.12
CA ILE A 99 9.62 -2.68 3.41
C ILE A 99 10.52 -3.62 2.60
N CYS A 100 10.32 -4.93 2.75
CA CYS A 100 10.94 -5.94 1.90
C CYS A 100 9.84 -6.60 1.06
N VAL A 101 9.94 -6.45 -0.26
CA VAL A 101 9.06 -7.10 -1.22
C VAL A 101 9.83 -8.20 -1.92
N LYS A 102 9.42 -9.45 -1.70
CA LYS A 102 9.99 -10.61 -2.39
C LYS A 102 9.10 -10.97 -3.56
N SER A 103 9.66 -10.96 -4.75
CA SER A 103 9.00 -11.39 -5.98
C SER A 103 9.12 -12.91 -6.17
N LYS A 104 8.16 -13.53 -6.87
CA LYS A 104 8.15 -14.96 -7.19
C LYS A 104 9.34 -15.39 -8.06
N ASN A 105 9.93 -14.47 -8.81
CA ASN A 105 11.14 -14.70 -9.62
C ASN A 105 12.46 -14.60 -8.81
N GLY A 106 12.39 -14.39 -7.49
CA GLY A 106 13.55 -14.27 -6.62
C GLY A 106 14.11 -12.85 -6.46
N ARG A 107 13.59 -11.84 -7.17
CA ARG A 107 13.95 -10.43 -6.91
C ARG A 107 13.52 -10.03 -5.51
N ILE A 108 14.39 -9.34 -4.80
CA ILE A 108 14.12 -8.79 -3.47
C ILE A 108 14.32 -7.28 -3.54
N ASP A 109 13.25 -6.54 -3.32
CA ASP A 109 13.25 -5.08 -3.29
C ASP A 109 13.20 -4.62 -1.82
N HIS A 110 14.21 -3.87 -1.38
CA HIS A 110 14.19 -3.19 -0.08
C HIS A 110 13.87 -1.71 -0.29
N ILE A 111 12.80 -1.25 0.33
CA ILE A 111 12.31 0.13 0.24
C ILE A 111 12.46 0.77 1.61
N PHE A 112 13.02 1.97 1.61
CA PHE A 112 13.31 2.75 2.81
C PHE A 112 12.56 4.07 2.71
N SER A 113 11.93 4.49 3.81
CA SER A 113 11.31 5.81 3.91
C SER A 113 11.60 6.40 5.30
N LEU A 114 12.05 7.65 5.31
CA LEU A 114 12.30 8.49 6.48
C LEU A 114 11.68 9.86 6.21
N SER A 115 11.27 10.57 7.26
CA SER A 115 10.76 11.93 7.10
C SER A 115 11.88 12.99 7.04
N ASP A 116 13.05 12.69 7.61
CA ASP A 116 14.22 13.57 7.65
C ASP A 116 15.38 13.05 6.79
N ALA A 117 15.69 13.76 5.70
CA ALA A 117 16.78 13.44 4.77
C ALA A 117 18.20 13.66 5.36
N ALA A 118 18.32 14.28 6.54
CA ALA A 118 19.59 14.38 7.25
C ALA A 118 19.93 13.09 8.01
N GLN A 119 18.93 12.27 8.31
CA GLN A 119 19.10 11.01 9.00
C GLN A 119 19.65 9.93 8.06
N THR A 120 20.01 8.79 8.62
CA THR A 120 20.51 7.67 7.83
C THR A 120 19.97 6.37 8.39
N ALA A 121 19.18 5.66 7.61
CA ALA A 121 18.77 4.30 7.92
C ALA A 121 19.86 3.32 7.49
N ILE A 122 20.13 2.34 8.35
CA ILE A 122 21.03 1.22 8.05
C ILE A 122 20.23 -0.07 8.18
N TYR A 123 20.39 -1.00 7.25
CA TYR A 123 19.80 -2.34 7.35
C TYR A 123 20.61 -3.34 6.54
N GLN A 124 21.12 -4.40 7.18
CA GLN A 124 21.94 -5.44 6.55
C GLN A 124 23.12 -4.87 5.74
N GLY A 125 23.75 -3.81 6.27
CA GLY A 125 24.85 -3.10 5.61
C GLY A 125 24.43 -2.14 4.48
N MET A 126 23.16 -2.10 4.08
CA MET A 126 22.62 -1.04 3.21
C MET A 126 22.51 0.25 4.01
N LYS A 127 22.91 1.37 3.42
CA LYS A 127 22.88 2.70 4.05
C LYS A 127 22.13 3.67 3.15
N VAL A 128 21.02 4.22 3.63
CA VAL A 128 20.14 5.13 2.89
C VAL A 128 19.99 6.45 3.64
N LYS A 129 20.11 7.56 2.90
CA LYS A 129 19.92 8.94 3.37
C LYS A 129 18.70 9.54 2.69
#